data_AF-A0A1W9T4W7-F1
#
_entry.id   AF-A0A1W9T4W7-F1
#
_cell.length_a   1.000
_cell.length_b   1.000
_cell.length_c   1.000
_cell.angle_alpha   90.00
_cell.angle_beta   90.00
_cell.angle_gamma   90.00
#
_symmetry.space_group_name_H-M   'P 1'
#
loop_
_entity.id
_entity.type
_entity.pdbx_description
1 polymer ?
#
loop_
_entity_poly.entity_id
_entity_poly.type
_entity_poly.pdbx_seq_one_letter_code
_entity_poly.pdbx_strand_id
1 'polypeptide(L)'
;MGTVELKPSLHELIENIEDNKVLNAIYVLLVNQFKAEKKIDFWDELPDEVKKDIEEAIDEGNRDEVFTHEEVKKKMKEKYNIEL
;
A
#
# COMPACT_ATOMS: atom_id res chain seq x y z
N MET A 1 24.26 -0.96 24.14
CA MET A 1 22.94 -0.86 24.79
C MET A 1 21.98 -1.81 24.10
N GLY A 2 21.33 -2.66 24.88
CA GLY A 2 20.24 -3.50 24.39
C GLY A 2 18.92 -2.74 24.32
N THR A 3 17.90 -3.33 23.68
CA THR A 3 16.53 -2.75 23.61
C THR A 3 15.92 -2.49 24.98
N VAL A 4 16.32 -3.25 26.00
CA VAL A 4 15.89 -3.10 27.40
C VAL A 4 16.39 -1.80 28.03
N GLU A 5 17.57 -1.33 27.64
CA GLU A 5 18.20 -0.11 28.17
C GLU A 5 17.87 1.11 27.31
N LEU A 6 17.72 0.90 26.01
CA LEU A 6 17.47 1.95 25.03
C LEU A 6 16.10 2.60 25.20
N LYS A 7 15.06 1.81 25.50
CA LYS A 7 13.69 2.33 25.66
C LYS A 7 13.57 3.33 26.83
N PRO A 8 13.97 2.97 28.06
CA PRO A 8 13.94 3.92 29.18
C PRO A 8 14.75 5.19 28.91
N SER A 9 15.96 5.04 28.34
CA SER A 9 16.83 6.16 28.00
C SER A 9 16.19 7.11 26.98
N LEU A 10 15.48 6.58 25.98
CA LEU A 10 14.77 7.40 24.99
C LEU A 10 13.62 8.18 25.63
N HIS A 11 12.86 7.56 26.55
CA HIS A 11 11.79 8.25 27.28
C HIS A 11 12.33 9.41 28.11
N GLU A 12 13.44 9.20 28.82
CA GLU A 12 14.09 10.26 29.60
C GLU A 12 14.59 11.41 28.71
N LEU A 13 15.20 11.09 27.56
CA LEU A 13 15.63 12.12 26.62
C LEU A 13 14.44 12.94 26.08
N ILE A 14 13.34 12.28 25.72
CA ILE A 14 12.13 12.95 25.20
C ILE A 14 11.53 13.90 26.25
N GLU A 15 11.47 13.48 27.51
CA GLU A 15 10.89 14.27 28.60
C GLU A 15 11.64 15.59 28.82
N ASN A 16 12.95 15.61 28.58
CA ASN A 16 13.80 16.77 28.82
C ASN A 16 13.96 17.69 27.59
N ILE A 17 13.31 17.40 26.46
CA ILE A 17 13.36 18.27 25.27
C ILE A 17 12.41 19.46 25.43
N GLU A 18 12.97 20.66 25.52
CA GLU A 18 12.19 21.90 25.55
C GLU A 18 11.93 22.48 24.14
N ASP A 19 12.80 22.18 23.17
CA ASP A 19 12.64 22.65 21.78
C ASP A 19 11.59 21.83 21.04
N ASN A 20 10.43 22.45 20.81
CA ASN A 20 9.30 21.85 20.10
C ASN A 20 9.66 21.37 18.68
N LYS A 21 10.59 22.03 17.99
CA LYS A 21 11.01 21.61 16.64
C LYS A 21 11.74 20.28 16.67
N VAL A 22 12.60 20.09 17.68
CA VAL A 22 13.34 18.84 17.90
C VAL A 22 12.37 17.72 18.27
N LEU A 23 11.43 17.99 19.19
CA LEU A 23 10.42 17.03 19.59
C LEU A 23 9.54 16.59 18.40
N ASN A 24 9.12 17.54 17.57
CA ASN A 24 8.31 17.26 16.37
C ASN A 24 9.09 16.43 15.33
N ALA A 25 10.38 16.69 15.14
CA ALA A 25 11.22 15.90 14.24
C ALA A 25 11.34 14.44 14.70
N ILE A 26 11.54 14.22 16.01
CA ILE A 26 11.58 12.87 16.61
C ILE A 26 10.23 12.16 16.45
N TYR A 27 9.13 12.87 16.71
CA TYR A 27 7.78 12.35 16.51
C TYR A 27 7.55 11.87 15.07
N VAL A 28 7.87 12.72 14.07
CA VAL A 28 7.74 12.36 12.65
C VAL A 28 8.58 11.14 12.29
N LEU A 29 9.82 11.07 12.77
CA LEU A 29 10.71 9.93 12.52
C LEU A 29 10.13 8.62 13.08
N LEU A 30 9.66 8.63 14.33
CA LEU A 30 9.09 7.44 14.97
C LEU A 30 7.77 7.04 14.30
N VAL A 31 6.88 7.98 14.01
CA VAL A 31 5.63 7.72 13.29
C VAL A 31 5.89 7.11 11.93
N ASN A 32 6.86 7.62 11.18
CA ASN A 32 7.21 7.07 9.87
C ASN A 32 7.77 5.65 9.96
N GLN A 33 8.61 5.36 10.96
CA GLN A 33 9.09 4.00 11.22
C GLN A 33 7.91 3.05 11.52
N PHE A 34 6.99 3.45 12.41
CA PHE A 34 5.83 2.64 12.74
C PHE A 34 4.84 2.49 11.59
N LYS A 35 4.71 3.49 10.70
CA LYS A 35 3.90 3.39 9.48
C LYS A 35 4.56 2.50 8.42
N ALA A 36 5.89 2.51 8.33
CA ALA A 36 6.63 1.61 7.45
C ALA A 36 6.54 0.16 7.94
N GLU A 37 6.56 -0.07 9.25
CA GLU A 37 6.36 -1.39 9.87
C GLU A 37 4.89 -1.84 9.86
N LYS A 38 3.94 -0.89 9.94
CA LYS A 38 2.50 -1.11 9.70
C LYS A 38 2.12 -0.86 8.24
N LYS A 39 2.95 -1.28 7.29
CA LYS A 39 2.43 -1.66 5.98
C LYS A 39 1.57 -2.91 6.21
N ILE A 40 0.31 -2.71 6.55
CA ILE A 40 -0.71 -3.63 6.06
C ILE A 40 -0.48 -3.61 4.54
N ASP A 41 -0.10 -4.75 3.98
CA ASP A 41 0.13 -4.81 2.55
C ASP A 41 -1.15 -4.31 1.88
N PHE A 42 -1.06 -3.46 0.86
CA PHE A 42 -2.25 -3.01 0.14
C PHE A 42 -3.09 -4.21 -0.32
N TRP A 43 -2.41 -5.32 -0.63
CA TRP A 43 -3.01 -6.61 -0.93
C TRP A 43 -3.92 -7.12 0.20
N ASP A 44 -3.58 -6.90 1.46
CA ASP A 44 -4.35 -7.35 2.62
C ASP A 44 -5.62 -6.50 2.85
N GLU A 45 -5.65 -5.26 2.35
CA GLU A 45 -6.80 -4.34 2.48
C GLU A 45 -7.89 -4.54 1.41
N LEU A 46 -7.57 -5.25 0.32
CA LEU A 46 -8.53 -5.50 -0.74
C LEU A 46 -9.63 -6.48 -0.29
N PRO A 47 -10.91 -6.27 -0.69
CA PRO A 47 -11.94 -7.30 -0.55
C PRO A 47 -11.54 -8.60 -1.26
N ASP A 48 -11.93 -9.75 -0.71
CA ASP A 48 -11.58 -11.07 -1.28
C ASP A 48 -12.05 -11.23 -2.74
N GLU A 49 -13.18 -10.62 -3.10
CA GLU A 49 -13.68 -10.58 -4.48
C GLU A 49 -12.72 -9.87 -5.43
N VAL A 50 -12.13 -8.75 -5.00
CA VAL A 50 -11.18 -7.98 -5.80
C VAL A 50 -9.85 -8.72 -5.93
N LYS A 51 -9.40 -9.39 -4.86
CA LYS A 51 -8.19 -10.23 -4.93
C LYS A 51 -8.36 -11.36 -5.95
N LYS A 52 -9.51 -12.02 -5.90
CA LYS A 52 -9.86 -13.10 -6.84
C LYS A 52 -9.89 -12.60 -8.29
N ASP A 53 -10.53 -11.47 -8.56
CA ASP A 53 -10.59 -10.90 -9.91
C ASP A 53 -9.19 -10.56 -10.45
N ILE A 54 -8.29 -10.08 -9.60
CA ILE A 54 -6.90 -9.79 -9.97
C ILE A 54 -6.12 -11.08 -10.25
N GLU A 55 -6.27 -12.10 -9.41
CA GLU A 55 -5.65 -13.42 -9.63
C GLU A 55 -6.13 -14.04 -10.94
N GLU A 56 -7.43 -13.97 -11.23
CA GLU A 56 -8.02 -14.45 -12.48
C GLU A 56 -7.45 -13.70 -13.69
N ALA A 57 -7.36 -12.36 -13.63
CA ALA A 57 -6.77 -11.57 -14.71
C ALA A 57 -5.28 -11.88 -14.97
N ILE A 58 -4.51 -12.18 -13.92
CA ILE A 58 -3.11 -12.61 -14.05
C ILE A 58 -3.05 -13.99 -14.74
N ASP A 59 -3.90 -14.91 -14.34
CA ASP A 59 -3.97 -16.25 -14.91
C ASP A 59 -4.44 -16.24 -16.36
N GLU A 60 -5.41 -15.40 -16.72
CA GLU A 60 -5.83 -15.14 -18.11
C GLU A 60 -4.66 -14.58 -18.93
N GLY A 61 -3.93 -13.60 -18.40
CA GLY A 61 -2.74 -13.05 -19.05
C GLY A 61 -1.65 -14.10 -19.31
N ASN A 62 -1.42 -15.00 -18.35
CA ASN A 62 -0.47 -16.10 -18.49
C ASN A 62 -0.90 -17.16 -19.53
N ARG A 63 -2.20 -17.26 -19.82
CA ARG A 63 -2.77 -18.12 -20.87
C ARG A 63 -2.90 -17.42 -22.22
N ASP A 64 -2.37 -16.20 -22.36
CA ASP A 64 -2.58 -15.32 -23.53
C ASP A 64 -4.07 -15.02 -23.82
N GLU A 65 -4.95 -15.12 -22.81
CA GLU A 65 -6.39 -14.83 -22.90
C GLU A 65 -6.65 -13.32 -22.80
N VAL A 66 -5.90 -12.53 -23.58
CA VAL A 66 -5.98 -11.07 -23.59
C VAL A 66 -6.69 -10.56 -24.85
N PHE A 67 -7.29 -9.37 -24.76
CA PHE A 67 -7.89 -8.69 -25.90
C PHE A 67 -7.04 -7.50 -26.31
N THR A 68 -6.78 -7.39 -27.61
CA THR A 68 -6.22 -6.18 -28.21
C THR A 68 -7.23 -5.04 -28.18
N HIS A 69 -6.72 -3.82 -28.28
CA HIS A 69 -7.54 -2.60 -28.34
C HIS A 69 -8.64 -2.66 -29.41
N GLU A 70 -8.30 -3.13 -30.61
CA GLU A 70 -9.26 -3.25 -31.71
C GLU A 70 -10.35 -4.29 -31.43
N GLU A 71 -10.01 -5.41 -30.80
CA GLU A 71 -10.97 -6.45 -30.41
C GLU A 71 -11.94 -5.94 -29.35
N VAL A 72 -11.45 -5.17 -28.36
CA VAL A 72 -12.30 -4.53 -27.35
C VAL A 72 -13.25 -3.53 -28.01
N LYS A 73 -12.76 -2.67 -28.90
CA LYS A 73 -13.60 -1.71 -29.63
C LYS A 73 -14.70 -2.39 -30.43
N LYS A 74 -14.35 -3.44 -31.18
CA LYS A 74 -15.31 -4.22 -31.96
C LYS A 74 -16.38 -4.84 -31.05
N LYS A 75 -15.98 -5.49 -29.94
CA LYS A 75 -16.90 -6.10 -28.98
C LYS A 75 -17.84 -5.08 -28.34
N MET A 76 -17.33 -3.91 -27.95
CA MET A 76 -18.15 -2.85 -27.34
C MET A 76 -19.17 -2.27 -28.33
N LYS A 77 -18.76 -2.08 -29.59
CA LYS A 77 -19.66 -1.68 -30.67
C LYS A 77 -20.75 -2.72 -30.93
N GLU A 78 -20.39 -3.99 -31.01
CA GLU A 78 -21.35 -5.08 -31.27
C GLU A 78 -22.32 -5.31 -30.12
N LYS A 79 -21.85 -5.21 -28.87
CA LYS A 79 -22.65 -5.54 -27.68
C LYS A 79 -23.54 -4.38 -27.21
N TYR A 80 -23.06 -3.14 -27.35
CA TYR A 80 -23.72 -1.96 -26.78
C TYR A 80 -24.02 -0.86 -27.80
N ASN A 81 -23.61 -1.01 -29.06
CA ASN A 81 -23.73 0.01 -30.10
C ASN A 81 -23.06 1.35 -29.73
N ILE A 82 -21.91 1.27 -29.05
CA ILE A 82 -21.11 2.43 -28.62
C ILE A 82 -19.81 2.46 -29.43
N GLU A 83 -19.41 3.64 -29.90
CA GLU A 83 -18.09 3.87 -30.52
C GLU A 83 -17.12 4.45 -29.49
N LEU A 84 -16.05 3.70 -29.19
CA LEU A 84 -14.93 4.05 -28.30
C LEU A 84 -13.66 4.31 -29.11
#